data_AF-A0AAQ0MEW6-F1
#
_entry.id   AF-A0AAQ0MEW6-F1
#
_cell.length_a   1.000
_cell.length_b   1.000
_cell.length_c   1.000
_cell.angle_alpha   90.00
_cell.angle_beta   90.00
_cell.angle_gamma   90.00
#
_symmetry.space_group_name_H-M   'P 1'
#
loop_
_entity.id
_entity.type
_entity.pdbx_description
1 polymer ?
#
loop_
_entity_poly.entity_id
_entity_poly.type
_entity_poly.pdbx_seq_one_letter_code
_entity_poly.pdbx_strand_id
1 'polypeptide(L)'
;AHPNDATGVMSEMEDFEESYKEAIEFAKKDKNTLVVTTGDHATGGLTMGTKGKQSFHPEAIKEMNHSARHMEEEILKGENIDKVIKEGYGFKLKELEIEKIKKAAQEMKSDEDEDYKEQNPLEKALTEPVNERSNTGWTSDSHVGHDTNIYGYGVNKEMFEGAMDNTIFNQNLFKQYK
;
A
#
# COMPACT_ATOMS: atom_id res chain seq x y z
N ALA A 1 1.17 -3.07 -1.27
CA ALA A 1 -0.19 -3.54 -1.62
C ALA A 1 -0.25 -5.04 -1.89
N HIS A 2 0.63 -5.63 -2.73
CA HIS A 2 0.73 -7.09 -2.92
C HIS A 2 0.62 -7.95 -1.64
N PRO A 3 1.30 -7.63 -0.53
CA PRO A 3 1.17 -8.41 0.70
C PRO A 3 -0.13 -8.16 1.49
N ASN A 4 -1.03 -7.36 0.94
CA ASN A 4 -2.27 -6.90 1.58
C ASN A 4 -2.02 -6.15 2.90
N ASP A 5 -0.89 -5.44 2.97
CA ASP A 5 -0.53 -4.58 4.11
C ASP A 5 -1.19 -3.21 4.00
N ALA A 6 -2.32 -3.02 4.68
CA ALA A 6 -3.00 -1.73 4.74
C ALA A 6 -2.14 -0.64 5.40
N THR A 7 -1.30 -1.01 6.37
CA THR A 7 -0.41 -0.07 7.07
C THR A 7 0.67 0.43 6.14
N GLY A 8 1.36 -0.50 5.47
CA GLY A 8 2.35 -0.16 4.44
C GLY A 8 1.74 0.68 3.32
N VAL A 9 0.56 0.32 2.82
CA VAL A 9 -0.10 1.12 1.75
C VAL A 9 -0.43 2.54 2.22
N MET A 10 -0.93 2.74 3.43
CA MET A 10 -1.22 4.09 3.92
C MET A 10 0.05 4.91 4.17
N SER A 11 1.12 4.28 4.66
CA SER A 11 2.43 4.93 4.84
C SER A 11 3.03 5.39 3.50
N GLU A 12 3.03 4.52 2.49
CA GLU A 12 3.55 4.87 1.15
C GLU A 12 2.71 5.96 0.46
N MET A 13 1.39 5.98 0.71
CA MET A 13 0.51 7.04 0.20
C MET A 13 0.78 8.39 0.88
N GLU A 14 1.16 8.40 2.16
CA GLU A 14 1.58 9.61 2.87
C GLU A 14 2.89 10.16 2.27
N ASP A 15 3.90 9.30 2.08
CA ASP A 15 5.17 9.67 1.43
C ASP A 15 4.96 10.20 -0.01
N PHE A 16 4.07 9.57 -0.77
CA PHE A 16 3.68 10.02 -2.10
C PHE A 16 2.99 11.40 -2.04
N GLU A 17 2.08 11.61 -1.08
CA GLU A 17 1.39 12.89 -0.90
C GLU A 17 2.37 14.02 -0.63
N GLU A 18 3.38 13.83 0.22
CA GLU A 18 4.44 14.81 0.48
C GLU A 18 5.21 15.17 -0.79
N SER A 19 5.62 14.16 -1.56
CA SER A 19 6.32 14.37 -2.84
C SER A 19 5.45 15.11 -3.86
N TYR A 20 4.17 14.77 -3.94
CA TYR A 20 3.22 15.41 -4.85
C TYR A 20 2.94 16.88 -4.46
N LYS A 21 2.86 17.18 -3.15
CA LYS A 21 2.72 18.56 -2.66
C LYS A 21 3.86 19.45 -3.16
N GLU A 22 5.10 18.99 -3.10
CA GLU A 22 6.26 19.75 -3.59
C GLU A 22 6.17 20.04 -5.09
N ALA A 23 5.75 19.06 -5.91
CA ALA A 23 5.53 19.26 -7.34
C ALA A 23 4.45 20.31 -7.63
N ILE A 24 3.36 20.29 -6.86
CA ILE A 24 2.27 21.27 -6.97
C ILE A 24 2.73 22.67 -6.55
N GLU A 25 3.50 22.80 -5.45
CA GLU A 25 4.03 24.09 -4.99
C GLU A 25 5.02 24.69 -5.98
N PHE A 26 5.84 23.85 -6.63
CA PHE A 26 6.68 24.28 -7.74
C PHE A 26 5.83 24.83 -8.90
N ALA A 27 4.82 24.07 -9.34
CA ALA A 27 3.97 24.47 -10.46
C ALA A 27 3.17 25.75 -10.21
N LYS A 28 2.71 25.98 -8.96
CA LYS A 28 2.08 27.24 -8.54
C LYS A 28 2.99 28.45 -8.71
N LYS A 29 4.29 28.30 -8.40
CA LYS A 29 5.29 29.37 -8.50
C LYS A 29 5.67 29.64 -9.95
N ASP A 30 5.93 28.58 -10.72
CA ASP A 30 6.39 28.66 -12.10
C ASP A 30 5.27 29.12 -13.07
N LYS A 31 4.01 28.71 -12.81
CA LYS A 31 2.81 29.03 -13.61
C LYS A 31 2.82 28.51 -15.05
N ASN A 32 3.93 27.96 -15.54
CA ASN A 32 4.08 27.34 -16.85
C ASN A 32 4.48 25.87 -16.75
N THR A 33 4.12 25.24 -15.62
CA THR A 33 4.39 23.84 -15.36
C THR A 33 3.07 23.07 -15.33
N LEU A 34 3.07 21.92 -15.99
CA LEU A 34 2.02 20.91 -15.88
C LEU A 34 2.50 19.81 -14.92
N VAL A 35 1.67 19.50 -13.93
CA VAL A 35 1.83 18.34 -13.05
C VAL A 35 0.67 17.40 -13.30
N VAL A 36 0.97 16.14 -13.60
CA VAL A 36 -0.02 15.07 -13.76
C VAL A 36 0.40 13.89 -12.93
N THR A 37 -0.53 13.25 -12.24
CA THR A 37 -0.33 12.00 -11.52
C THR A 37 -1.41 10.99 -11.87
N THR A 38 -1.03 9.71 -11.89
CA THR A 38 -1.91 8.58 -12.11
C THR A 38 -1.31 7.32 -11.49
N GLY A 39 -2.13 6.30 -11.26
CA GLY A 39 -1.66 4.93 -11.06
C GLY A 39 -1.42 4.24 -12.40
N ASP A 40 -0.44 3.33 -12.45
CA ASP A 40 -0.20 2.42 -13.58
C ASP A 40 -1.21 1.27 -13.61
N HIS A 41 -1.58 0.75 -12.43
CA HIS A 41 -2.66 -0.20 -12.21
C HIS A 41 -3.15 -0.18 -10.75
N ALA A 42 -4.32 -0.77 -10.49
CA ALA A 42 -4.76 -1.05 -9.12
C ALA A 42 -4.20 -2.40 -8.63
N THR A 43 -3.92 -2.51 -7.33
CA THR A 43 -3.30 -3.71 -6.73
C THR A 43 -4.08 -4.18 -5.51
N GLY A 44 -4.20 -5.49 -5.36
CA GLY A 44 -4.76 -6.18 -4.19
C GLY A 44 -6.30 -6.17 -4.09
N GLY A 45 -6.98 -5.31 -4.85
CA GLY A 45 -8.42 -5.14 -4.76
C GLY A 45 -8.87 -4.67 -3.38
N LEU A 46 -8.17 -3.65 -2.85
CA LEU A 46 -8.44 -3.05 -1.54
C LEU A 46 -9.90 -2.60 -1.42
N THR A 47 -10.54 -2.94 -0.31
CA THR A 47 -11.89 -2.46 0.03
C THR A 47 -11.97 -1.89 1.44
N MET A 48 -12.79 -0.85 1.62
CA MET A 48 -13.20 -0.34 2.93
C MET A 48 -14.47 -1.06 3.38
N GLY A 49 -14.32 -2.05 4.26
CA GLY A 49 -15.36 -3.01 4.60
C GLY A 49 -15.10 -4.37 3.93
N THR A 50 -15.36 -5.44 4.66
CA THR A 50 -15.10 -6.82 4.22
C THR A 50 -15.95 -7.81 5.01
N LYS A 51 -16.11 -9.04 4.49
CA LYS A 51 -16.85 -10.15 5.17
C LYS A 51 -18.25 -9.76 5.67
N GLY A 52 -18.97 -8.95 4.87
CA GLY A 52 -20.31 -8.46 5.20
C GLY A 52 -20.36 -7.31 6.20
N LYS A 53 -19.22 -6.81 6.69
CA LYS A 53 -19.15 -5.64 7.57
C LYS A 53 -19.22 -4.35 6.73
N GLN A 54 -20.21 -3.52 7.02
CA GLN A 54 -20.41 -2.22 6.38
C GLN A 54 -19.75 -1.08 7.18
N SER A 55 -18.56 -1.33 7.73
CA SER A 55 -17.79 -0.35 8.50
C SER A 55 -16.31 -0.49 8.16
N PHE A 56 -15.59 0.63 8.29
CA PHE A 56 -14.14 0.73 8.16
C PHE A 56 -13.60 1.46 9.39
N HIS A 57 -12.56 0.90 10.01
CA HIS A 57 -11.97 1.40 11.26
C HIS A 57 -10.51 1.80 11.02
N PRO A 58 -10.27 2.98 10.42
CA PRO A 58 -8.92 3.44 10.09
C PRO A 58 -8.05 3.63 11.33
N GLU A 59 -8.64 3.76 12.52
CA GLU A 59 -7.92 3.87 13.79
C GLU A 59 -6.96 2.70 13.99
N ALA A 60 -7.37 1.48 13.64
CA ALA A 60 -6.51 0.30 13.77
C ALA A 60 -5.26 0.36 12.88
N ILE A 61 -5.34 1.02 11.72
CA ILE A 61 -4.18 1.25 10.85
C ILE A 61 -3.29 2.34 11.45
N LYS A 62 -3.89 3.43 11.94
CA LYS A 62 -3.17 4.56 12.56
C LYS A 62 -2.47 4.21 13.87
N GLU A 63 -2.97 3.21 14.59
CA GLU A 63 -2.35 2.70 15.81
C GLU A 63 -1.14 1.81 15.54
N MET A 64 -0.89 1.38 14.29
CA MET A 64 0.31 0.62 13.97
C MET A 64 1.56 1.50 14.09
N ASN A 65 2.60 0.97 14.72
CA ASN A 65 3.90 1.66 14.79
C ASN A 65 4.82 1.26 13.64
N HIS A 66 4.64 0.05 13.09
CA HIS A 66 5.44 -0.48 11.99
C HIS A 66 4.58 -1.24 10.97
N SER A 67 4.99 -1.19 9.70
CA SER A 67 4.39 -2.00 8.63
C SER A 67 4.69 -3.49 8.81
N ALA A 68 3.89 -4.35 8.18
CA ALA A 68 4.13 -5.79 8.22
C ALA A 68 5.48 -6.16 7.62
N ARG A 69 5.85 -5.49 6.51
CA ARG A 69 7.16 -5.66 5.88
C ARG A 69 8.32 -5.33 6.82
N HIS A 70 8.24 -4.22 7.56
CA HIS A 70 9.28 -3.87 8.52
C HIS A 70 9.41 -4.92 9.63
N MET A 71 8.27 -5.36 10.20
CA MET A 71 8.25 -6.40 11.22
C MET A 71 8.84 -7.73 10.70
N GLU A 72 8.50 -8.10 9.47
CA GLU A 72 9.05 -9.29 8.80
C GLU A 72 10.57 -9.19 8.65
N GLU A 73 11.09 -8.05 8.17
CA GLU A 73 12.53 -7.82 8.01
C GLU A 73 13.28 -7.92 9.35
N GLU A 74 12.72 -7.39 10.45
CA GLU A 74 13.35 -7.50 11.77
C GLU A 74 13.35 -8.95 12.30
N ILE A 75 12.26 -9.70 12.09
CA ILE A 75 12.21 -11.13 12.43
C ILE A 75 13.24 -11.92 11.62
N LEU A 76 13.38 -11.64 10.32
CA LEU A 76 14.37 -12.28 9.44
C LEU A 76 15.81 -11.95 9.83
N LYS A 77 16.07 -10.78 10.42
CA LYS A 77 17.37 -10.41 11.01
C LYS A 77 17.65 -11.13 12.33
N GLY A 78 16.71 -11.92 12.84
CA GLY A 78 16.84 -12.69 14.07
C GLY A 78 16.39 -11.96 15.33
N GLU A 79 15.65 -10.85 15.22
CA GLU A 79 15.05 -10.19 16.37
C GLU A 79 13.97 -11.07 17.02
N ASN A 80 13.76 -10.88 18.32
CA ASN A 80 12.77 -11.63 19.07
C ASN A 80 11.34 -11.31 18.60
N ILE A 81 10.60 -12.34 18.16
CA ILE A 81 9.23 -12.18 17.62
C ILE A 81 8.28 -11.49 18.62
N ASP A 82 8.36 -11.81 19.92
CA ASP A 82 7.48 -11.19 20.92
C ASP A 82 7.78 -9.70 21.09
N LYS A 83 9.06 -9.31 20.96
CA LYS A 83 9.47 -7.90 20.93
C LYS A 83 8.93 -7.20 19.69
N VAL A 84 9.12 -7.79 18.50
CA VAL A 84 8.63 -7.22 17.23
C VAL A 84 7.12 -7.01 17.25
N ILE A 85 6.35 -8.01 17.72
CA ILE A 85 4.89 -7.88 17.87
C ILE A 85 4.54 -6.74 18.84
N LYS A 86 5.22 -6.66 19.98
CA LYS A 86 4.93 -5.63 20.98
C LYS A 86 5.24 -4.22 20.47
N GLU A 87 6.30 -4.06 19.69
CA GLU A 87 6.73 -2.77 19.16
C GLU A 87 5.94 -2.37 17.91
N GLY A 88 5.56 -3.33 17.06
CA GLY A 88 4.89 -3.05 15.79
C GLY A 88 3.40 -2.75 15.88
N TYR A 89 2.65 -3.43 16.76
CA TYR A 89 1.21 -3.21 16.91
C TYR A 89 0.91 -2.25 18.07
N GLY A 90 0.12 -1.19 17.83
CA GLY A 90 -0.41 -0.35 18.90
C GLY A 90 -1.66 -0.90 19.59
N PHE A 91 -2.16 -2.05 19.15
CA PHE A 91 -3.27 -2.75 19.78
C PHE A 91 -2.91 -4.18 20.19
N LYS A 92 -3.63 -4.71 21.17
CA LYS A 92 -3.40 -6.07 21.67
C LYS A 92 -3.85 -7.13 20.66
N LEU A 93 -2.94 -8.04 20.30
CA LEU A 93 -3.27 -9.23 19.52
C LEU A 93 -3.97 -10.30 20.36
N LYS A 94 -4.78 -11.13 19.70
CA LYS A 94 -5.33 -12.37 20.25
C LYS A 94 -4.24 -13.43 20.31
N GLU A 95 -4.36 -14.37 21.24
CA GLU A 95 -3.39 -15.47 21.40
C GLU A 95 -3.23 -16.28 20.10
N LEU A 96 -4.34 -16.61 19.44
CA LEU A 96 -4.35 -17.28 18.13
C LEU A 96 -3.62 -16.48 17.03
N GLU A 97 -3.64 -15.15 17.08
CA GLU A 97 -2.93 -14.32 16.10
C GLU A 97 -1.42 -14.38 16.34
N ILE A 98 -0.99 -14.32 17.60
CA ILE A 98 0.41 -14.46 18.00
C ILE A 98 0.94 -15.85 17.61
N GLU A 99 0.17 -16.91 17.88
CA GLU A 99 0.53 -18.29 17.52
C GLU A 99 0.72 -18.44 16.00
N LYS A 100 -0.17 -17.86 15.19
CA LYS A 100 -0.03 -17.86 13.72
C LYS A 100 1.26 -17.17 13.27
N ILE A 101 1.56 -15.99 13.80
CA ILE A 101 2.78 -15.25 13.46
C ILE A 101 4.02 -16.06 13.83
N LYS A 102 4.07 -16.61 15.05
CA LYS A 102 5.19 -17.44 15.51
C LYS A 102 5.39 -18.69 14.66
N LYS A 103 4.29 -19.36 14.30
CA LYS A 103 4.32 -20.52 13.43
C LYS A 103 4.85 -20.16 12.05
N ALA A 104 4.34 -19.08 11.43
CA ALA A 104 4.79 -18.63 10.12
C ALA A 104 6.29 -18.26 10.12
N ALA A 105 6.76 -17.60 11.18
CA ALA A 105 8.17 -17.26 11.34
C ALA A 105 9.07 -18.51 11.47
N GLN A 106 8.61 -19.56 12.14
CA GLN A 106 9.35 -20.83 12.29
C GLN A 106 9.39 -21.66 10.99
N GLU A 107 8.34 -21.57 10.19
CA GLU A 107 8.22 -22.31 8.93
C GLU A 107 8.96 -21.62 7.77
N MET A 108 9.37 -20.36 7.93
CA MET A 108 10.24 -19.69 6.96
C MET A 108 11.63 -20.32 6.96
N LYS A 109 11.95 -21.03 5.88
CA LYS A 109 13.32 -21.46 5.58
C LYS A 109 14.12 -20.24 5.13
N SER A 110 15.32 -20.10 5.67
CA SER A 110 16.32 -19.12 5.25
C SER A 110 16.92 -19.54 3.91
N ASP A 111 16.18 -19.50 2.80
CA ASP A 111 16.76 -19.86 1.49
C ASP A 111 16.29 -18.90 0.39
N GLU A 112 17.25 -18.10 -0.06
CA GLU A 112 17.70 -17.77 -1.44
C GLU A 112 16.85 -18.15 -2.68
N ASP A 113 15.51 -18.26 -2.61
CA ASP A 113 14.68 -18.36 -3.83
C ASP A 113 14.08 -17.00 -4.19
N GLU A 114 14.58 -16.39 -5.27
CA GLU A 114 14.10 -15.10 -5.80
C GLU A 114 12.60 -15.11 -6.19
N ASP A 115 12.04 -16.30 -6.42
CA ASP A 115 10.62 -16.53 -6.76
C ASP A 115 9.69 -16.64 -5.54
N TYR A 116 10.24 -16.70 -4.31
CA TYR A 116 9.47 -16.82 -3.06
C TYR A 116 8.72 -15.54 -2.64
N LYS A 117 8.65 -14.54 -3.53
CA LYS A 117 8.10 -13.20 -3.29
C LYS A 117 6.59 -13.07 -3.48
N GLU A 118 5.91 -14.05 -4.08
CA GLU A 118 4.47 -13.88 -4.36
C GLU A 118 3.56 -14.18 -3.17
N GLN A 119 3.97 -14.97 -2.17
CA GLN A 119 3.15 -15.24 -0.98
C GLN A 119 4.00 -15.53 0.27
N ASN A 120 4.58 -14.51 0.88
CA ASN A 120 5.26 -14.66 2.16
C ASN A 120 4.24 -14.99 3.29
N PRO A 121 4.27 -16.21 3.88
CA PRO A 121 3.33 -16.58 4.94
C PRO A 121 3.48 -15.74 6.21
N LEU A 122 4.71 -15.30 6.54
CA LEU A 122 4.94 -14.42 7.68
C LEU A 122 4.34 -13.04 7.44
N GLU A 123 4.61 -12.42 6.29
CA GLU A 123 4.07 -11.10 5.97
C GLU A 123 2.53 -11.12 6.01
N LYS A 124 1.91 -12.17 5.45
CA LYS A 124 0.46 -12.38 5.53
C LYS A 124 -0.05 -12.55 6.97
N ALA A 125 0.66 -13.32 7.80
CA ALA A 125 0.28 -13.49 9.20
C ALA A 125 0.40 -12.16 9.98
N LEU A 126 1.33 -11.29 9.59
CA LEU A 126 1.51 -9.97 10.18
C LEU A 126 0.45 -8.95 9.70
N THR A 127 -0.03 -9.04 8.46
CA THR A 127 -1.08 -8.12 7.95
C THR A 127 -2.49 -8.50 8.40
N GLU A 128 -2.77 -9.79 8.63
CA GLU A 128 -4.11 -10.28 9.00
C GLU A 128 -4.76 -9.53 10.20
N PRO A 129 -4.07 -9.31 11.33
CA PRO A 129 -4.68 -8.66 12.48
C PRO A 129 -5.15 -7.24 12.19
N VAL A 130 -4.33 -6.40 11.55
CA VAL A 130 -4.69 -5.01 11.23
C VAL A 130 -5.81 -4.97 10.20
N ASN A 131 -5.81 -5.84 9.19
CA ASN A 131 -6.90 -5.95 8.22
C ASN A 131 -8.22 -6.34 8.90
N GLU A 132 -8.19 -7.29 9.83
CA GLU A 132 -9.40 -7.73 10.56
C GLU A 132 -9.91 -6.67 11.53
N ARG A 133 -9.04 -5.90 12.20
CA ARG A 133 -9.46 -4.79 13.07
C ARG A 133 -10.02 -3.63 12.27
N SER A 134 -9.37 -3.27 11.17
CA SER A 134 -9.77 -2.14 10.32
C SER A 134 -10.95 -2.46 9.40
N ASN A 135 -11.30 -3.73 9.25
CA ASN A 135 -12.19 -4.24 8.21
C ASN A 135 -11.70 -3.91 6.79
N THR A 136 -10.39 -3.90 6.57
CA THR A 136 -9.81 -3.80 5.22
C THR A 136 -9.98 -5.14 4.50
N GLY A 137 -10.56 -5.11 3.31
CA GLY A 137 -10.68 -6.27 2.43
C GLY A 137 -9.67 -6.23 1.29
N TRP A 138 -9.39 -7.42 0.77
CA TRP A 138 -8.47 -7.66 -0.34
C TRP A 138 -9.02 -8.84 -1.16
N THR A 139 -8.86 -8.80 -2.49
CA THR A 139 -9.34 -9.85 -3.41
C THR A 139 -8.22 -10.59 -4.12
N SER A 140 -7.00 -10.03 -4.12
CA SER A 140 -5.83 -10.61 -4.78
C SER A 140 -4.57 -10.23 -4.01
N ASP A 141 -3.49 -10.94 -4.24
CA ASP A 141 -2.10 -10.59 -3.93
C ASP A 141 -1.38 -9.95 -5.14
N SER A 142 -2.10 -9.75 -6.25
CA SER A 142 -1.61 -9.21 -7.51
C SER A 142 -2.45 -8.01 -7.96
N HIS A 143 -2.42 -7.67 -9.24
CA HIS A 143 -3.11 -6.51 -9.81
C HIS A 143 -4.59 -6.80 -10.08
N VAL A 144 -5.40 -5.74 -10.11
CA VAL A 144 -6.82 -5.79 -10.49
C VAL A 144 -7.10 -4.77 -11.60
N GLY A 145 -8.01 -5.10 -12.51
CA GLY A 145 -8.34 -4.27 -13.68
C GLY A 145 -9.27 -3.09 -13.40
N HIS A 146 -9.14 -2.43 -12.25
CA HIS A 146 -9.85 -1.17 -12.00
C HIS A 146 -9.19 -0.03 -12.80
N ASP A 147 -10.00 0.87 -13.35
CA ASP A 147 -9.50 2.13 -13.88
C ASP A 147 -8.76 2.91 -12.78
N THR A 148 -7.64 3.53 -13.13
CA THR A 148 -6.90 4.40 -12.22
C THR A 148 -7.30 5.86 -12.40
N ASN A 149 -7.17 6.64 -11.33
CA ASN A 149 -7.51 8.05 -11.38
C ASN A 149 -6.36 8.85 -11.99
N ILE A 150 -6.70 9.84 -12.81
CA ILE A 150 -5.77 10.85 -13.30
C ILE A 150 -6.07 12.17 -12.57
N TYR A 151 -5.04 12.81 -12.02
CA TYR A 151 -5.13 14.15 -11.45
C TYR A 151 -4.16 15.07 -12.18
N GLY A 152 -4.62 16.27 -12.57
CA GLY A 152 -3.83 17.25 -13.31
C GLY A 152 -3.92 18.65 -12.70
N TYR A 153 -2.79 19.36 -12.67
CA TYR A 153 -2.68 20.75 -12.25
C TYR A 153 -1.75 21.53 -13.20
N GLY A 154 -2.07 22.80 -13.45
CA GLY A 154 -1.24 23.69 -14.26
C GLY A 154 -1.67 23.80 -15.73
N VAL A 155 -0.74 24.18 -16.59
CA VAL A 155 -1.00 24.45 -18.01
C VAL A 155 -1.43 23.19 -18.77
N ASN A 156 -2.42 23.31 -19.65
CA ASN A 156 -2.90 22.20 -20.49
C ASN A 156 -3.46 20.97 -19.74
N LYS A 157 -3.77 21.11 -18.44
CA LYS A 157 -4.33 20.01 -17.63
C LYS A 157 -5.64 19.46 -18.20
N GLU A 158 -6.39 20.27 -18.93
CA GLU A 158 -7.68 19.95 -19.54
C GLU A 158 -7.57 18.80 -20.55
N MET A 159 -6.37 18.55 -21.10
CA MET A 159 -6.11 17.39 -21.95
C MET A 159 -6.18 16.05 -21.21
N PHE A 160 -6.16 16.05 -19.88
CA PHE A 160 -6.19 14.87 -19.02
C PHE A 160 -7.55 14.66 -18.36
N GLU A 161 -8.57 15.45 -18.74
CA GLU A 161 -9.93 15.31 -18.24
C GLU A 161 -10.70 14.22 -18.98
N GLY A 162 -11.53 13.48 -18.25
CA GLY A 162 -12.39 12.42 -18.78
C GLY A 162 -11.75 11.04 -18.78
N ALA A 163 -12.51 10.05 -19.28
CA ALA A 163 -12.04 8.67 -19.38
C ALA A 163 -11.13 8.52 -20.60
N MET A 164 -9.94 7.95 -20.38
CA MET A 164 -8.98 7.67 -21.44
C MET A 164 -8.13 6.46 -21.14
N ASP A 165 -7.68 5.80 -22.20
CA ASP A 165 -6.67 4.74 -22.11
C ASP A 165 -5.28 5.32 -21.79
N ASN A 166 -4.42 4.53 -21.14
CA ASN A 166 -3.08 4.97 -20.79
C ASN A 166 -2.21 5.34 -22.01
N THR A 167 -2.52 4.82 -23.20
CA THR A 167 -1.86 5.22 -24.45
C THR A 167 -2.23 6.65 -24.86
N ILE A 168 -3.48 7.07 -24.63
CA ILE A 168 -3.95 8.44 -24.89
C ILE A 168 -3.32 9.40 -23.88
N PHE A 169 -3.27 9.01 -22.60
CA PHE A 169 -2.55 9.73 -21.56
C PHE A 169 -1.11 10.03 -22.01
N ASN A 170 -0.39 9.00 -22.48
CA ASN A 170 0.99 9.13 -22.94
C ASN A 170 1.12 10.03 -24.18
N GLN A 171 0.23 9.89 -25.16
CA GLN A 171 0.20 10.77 -26.33
C GLN A 171 -0.01 12.24 -25.93
N ASN A 172 -0.88 12.50 -24.95
CA ASN A 172 -1.12 13.84 -24.43
C ASN A 172 0.13 14.39 -23.72
N LEU A 173 0.81 13.57 -22.92
CA LEU A 173 2.08 13.95 -22.29
C LEU A 173 3.15 14.33 -23.34
N PHE A 174 3.33 13.55 -24.41
CA PHE A 174 4.29 13.86 -25.46
C PHE A 174 3.99 15.15 -26.23
N LYS A 175 2.73 15.58 -26.31
CA LYS A 175 2.37 16.87 -26.93
C LYS A 175 2.91 18.07 -26.15
N GLN A 176 3.30 17.90 -24.88
CA GLN A 176 3.79 18.97 -24.02
C GLN A 176 5.26 19.33 -24.25
N TYR A 177 6.02 18.46 -24.93
CA TYR A 177 7.44 18.63 -25.19
C TYR A 177 7.75 19.27 -26.56
N LYS A 178 6.73 19.71 -27.30
CA LYS A 178 6.87 20.32 -28.63
C LYS A 178 6.82 21.82 -28.55
#